data_AF-A0A7S1VTB3-F1
#
_entry.id   AF-A0A7S1VTB3-F1
#
_cell.length_a   1.000
_cell.length_b   1.000
_cell.length_c   1.000
_cell.angle_alpha   90.00
_cell.angle_beta   90.00
_cell.angle_gamma   90.00
#
_symmetry.space_group_name_H-M   'P 1'
#
loop_
_entity.id
_entity.type
_entity.pdbx_description
1 polymer ?
#
loop_
_entity_poly.entity_id
_entity_poly.type
_entity_poly.pdbx_seq_one_letter_code
_entity_poly.pdbx_strand_id
1 'polypeptide(L)'
;IGLPLRDAQRALDLLDVVEAKTWATDAHCVGLWEHQRSSAIGSVPDEWNYAAVSDGGLQDVVDVLARGIDVRCNTVVSHVDYRRLDGSDVIVHTTSGEQFRADHVVVAVPLAVLKANVISFEPPLPAQLTRAICTVGVGSAIKIVVVLSSP
;
A
#
# COMPACT_ATOMS: atom_id res chain seq x y z
N ILE A 1 21.47 -13.94 3.41
CA ILE A 1 22.20 -12.95 2.58
C ILE A 1 21.49 -11.62 2.82
N GLY A 2 22.02 -10.81 3.73
CA GLY A 2 21.35 -9.60 4.21
C GLY A 2 21.46 -8.47 3.21
N LEU A 3 20.35 -7.81 2.91
CA LEU A 3 20.35 -6.56 2.18
C LEU A 3 21.22 -5.53 2.91
N PRO A 4 22.04 -4.73 2.21
CA PRO A 4 22.61 -3.55 2.84
C PRO A 4 21.45 -2.62 3.20
N LEU A 5 21.22 -2.45 4.52
CA LEU A 5 20.12 -1.67 5.13
C LEU A 5 19.87 -0.30 4.46
N ARG A 6 20.89 0.27 3.82
CA ARG A 6 20.85 1.56 3.13
C ARG A 6 19.92 1.59 1.91
N ASP A 7 19.81 0.50 1.15
CA ASP A 7 19.01 0.50 -0.09
C ASP A 7 17.52 0.35 0.21
N ALA A 8 17.15 -0.49 1.17
CA ALA A 8 15.78 -0.61 1.66
C ALA A 8 15.30 0.69 2.33
N GLN A 9 16.15 1.34 3.13
CA GLN A 9 15.82 2.62 3.74
C GLN A 9 15.53 3.70 2.68
N ARG A 10 16.36 3.80 1.64
CA ARG A 10 16.12 4.75 0.54
C ARG A 10 14.81 4.49 -0.21
N ALA A 11 14.44 3.22 -0.36
CA ALA A 11 13.16 2.84 -0.97
C ALA A 11 11.97 3.26 -0.09
N LEU A 12 12.08 3.09 1.24
CA LEU A 12 11.08 3.59 2.20
C LEU A 12 10.99 5.12 2.18
N ASP A 13 12.12 5.81 2.20
CA ASP A 13 12.17 7.28 2.11
C ASP A 13 11.48 7.78 0.82
N LEU A 14 11.62 7.04 -0.29
CA LEU A 14 10.94 7.37 -1.54
C LEU A 14 9.43 7.11 -1.50
N LEU A 15 8.99 6.02 -0.85
CA LEU A 15 7.57 5.75 -0.62
C LEU A 15 6.93 6.85 0.22
N ASP A 16 7.59 7.29 1.29
CA ASP A 16 7.09 8.38 2.15
C ASP A 16 6.86 9.66 1.34
N VAL A 17 7.78 10.02 0.43
CA VAL A 17 7.64 11.18 -0.46
C VAL A 17 6.46 11.00 -1.45
N VAL A 18 6.26 9.79 -1.98
CA VAL A 18 5.18 9.51 -2.95
C VAL A 18 3.81 9.48 -2.27
N GLU A 19 3.69 8.85 -1.10
CA GLU A 19 2.44 8.74 -0.35
C GLU A 19 1.98 10.11 0.18
N ALA A 20 2.90 10.90 0.73
CA ALA A 20 2.64 12.28 1.15
C ALA A 20 2.12 13.15 -0.01
N LYS A 21 2.59 12.89 -1.24
CA LYS A 21 2.21 13.63 -2.44
C LYS A 21 0.87 13.20 -3.05
N THR A 22 0.43 11.97 -2.80
CA THR A 22 -0.68 11.36 -3.56
C THR A 22 -1.97 11.14 -2.75
N TRP A 23 -1.89 11.02 -1.40
CA TRP A 23 -3.06 10.62 -0.59
C TRP A 23 -3.34 11.41 0.71
N ALA A 24 -2.76 12.61 0.86
CA ALA A 24 -3.15 13.63 1.85
C ALA A 24 -2.94 13.28 3.35
N THR A 25 -1.92 13.91 3.94
CA THR A 25 -1.88 14.51 5.29
C THR A 25 -0.81 15.62 5.20
N ASP A 26 -0.94 16.90 5.57
CA ASP A 26 -1.97 17.76 6.18
C ASP A 26 -2.51 18.77 5.13
N ALA A 27 -3.83 19.00 5.12
CA ALA A 27 -4.57 19.78 4.13
C ALA A 27 -4.72 21.28 4.44
N HIS A 28 -4.09 21.82 5.50
CA HIS A 28 -4.28 23.22 5.86
C HIS A 28 -3.65 24.28 4.94
N CYS A 29 -2.86 23.90 3.92
CA CYS A 29 -2.11 24.88 3.13
C CYS A 29 -2.24 24.81 1.60
N VAL A 30 -2.89 23.81 0.99
CA VAL A 30 -2.87 23.70 -0.49
C VAL A 30 -4.20 23.20 -1.06
N GLY A 31 -4.97 24.12 -1.65
CA GLY A 31 -6.15 23.77 -2.44
C GLY A 31 -5.76 23.21 -3.82
N LEU A 32 -6.65 22.41 -4.44
CA LEU A 32 -6.47 21.82 -5.78
C LEU A 32 -6.04 22.83 -6.87
N TRP A 33 -6.37 24.10 -6.68
CA TRP A 33 -5.99 25.22 -7.57
C TRP A 33 -4.48 25.53 -7.54
N GLU A 34 -3.85 25.48 -6.36
CA GLU A 34 -2.40 25.66 -6.19
C GLU A 34 -1.62 24.45 -6.75
N HIS A 35 -2.18 23.24 -6.68
CA HIS A 35 -1.58 22.03 -7.21
C HIS A 35 -1.44 22.04 -8.75
N GLN A 36 -2.49 22.49 -9.46
CA GLN A 36 -2.43 22.65 -10.93
C GLN A 36 -1.50 23.80 -11.33
N ARG A 37 -1.46 24.88 -10.55
CA ARG A 37 -0.53 26.00 -10.77
C ARG A 37 0.94 25.58 -10.58
N SER A 38 1.24 24.76 -9.58
CA SER A 38 2.60 24.30 -9.25
C SER A 38 3.15 23.28 -10.25
N SER A 39 2.29 22.46 -10.85
CA SER A 39 2.69 21.47 -11.86
C SER A 39 2.73 22.03 -13.29
N ALA A 40 2.00 23.11 -13.57
CA ALA A 40 1.95 23.76 -14.89
C ALA A 40 2.95 24.92 -15.04
N ILE A 41 3.48 25.45 -13.94
CA ILE A 41 4.41 26.58 -13.95
C ILE A 41 5.73 26.10 -13.37
N GLY A 42 6.75 25.98 -14.21
CA GLY A 42 8.15 25.80 -13.82
C GLY A 42 8.68 27.03 -13.04
N SER A 43 8.16 27.28 -11.85
CA SER A 43 8.54 28.43 -11.00
C SER A 43 8.48 28.15 -9.50
N VAL A 44 8.35 26.89 -9.08
CA VAL A 44 8.76 26.52 -7.72
C VAL A 44 10.29 26.36 -7.78
N PRO A 45 11.08 27.04 -6.92
CA PRO A 45 12.52 26.82 -6.87
C PRO A 45 12.80 25.31 -6.71
N ASP A 46 13.70 24.77 -7.56
CA ASP A 46 14.08 23.34 -7.60
C ASP A 46 14.38 22.75 -6.20
N GLU A 47 14.77 23.60 -5.25
CA GLU A 47 15.11 23.25 -3.87
C GLU A 47 13.96 22.68 -3.03
N TRP A 48 12.69 22.85 -3.43
CA TRP A 48 11.51 22.33 -2.71
C TRP A 48 10.76 21.21 -3.45
N ASN A 49 11.16 20.90 -4.68
CA ASN A 49 10.47 19.92 -5.52
C ASN A 49 11.36 18.70 -5.74
N TYR A 50 11.16 17.65 -4.93
CA TYR A 50 11.79 16.36 -5.17
C TYR A 50 11.10 15.67 -6.34
N ALA A 51 11.65 15.82 -7.54
CA ALA A 51 11.28 15.03 -8.71
C ALA A 51 12.20 13.80 -8.79
N ALA A 52 11.83 12.72 -8.10
CA ALA A 52 12.42 11.43 -8.35
C ALA A 52 11.77 10.83 -9.61
N VAL A 53 12.48 10.91 -10.73
CA VAL A 53 12.10 10.22 -11.97
C VAL A 53 12.92 8.95 -12.03
N SER A 54 12.25 7.82 -11.89
CA SER A 54 12.83 6.50 -12.15
C SER A 54 12.29 5.99 -13.48
N ASP A 55 13.15 5.43 -14.32
CA ASP A 55 12.76 4.89 -15.63
C ASP A 55 11.75 3.74 -15.49
N GLY A 56 11.81 2.95 -14.41
CA GLY A 56 10.83 1.90 -14.08
C GLY A 56 9.65 2.37 -13.21
N GLY A 57 9.59 3.65 -12.85
CA GLY A 57 8.56 4.20 -11.97
C GLY A 57 8.58 3.59 -10.56
N LEU A 58 7.41 3.44 -9.93
CA LEU A 58 7.31 2.88 -8.56
C LEU A 58 7.67 1.39 -8.49
N GLN A 59 7.69 0.69 -9.63
CA GLN A 59 8.07 -0.72 -9.68
C GLN A 59 9.50 -0.93 -9.17
N ASP A 60 10.43 -0.02 -9.48
CA ASP A 60 11.82 -0.11 -9.02
C ASP A 60 11.92 -0.13 -7.50
N VAL A 61 11.05 0.61 -6.82
CA VAL A 61 10.97 0.67 -5.35
C VAL A 61 10.43 -0.64 -4.79
N VAL A 62 9.34 -1.14 -5.38
CA VAL A 62 8.76 -2.44 -5.01
C VAL A 62 9.77 -3.57 -5.18
N ASP A 63 10.51 -3.57 -6.30
CA ASP A 63 11.52 -4.57 -6.60
C ASP A 63 12.68 -4.53 -5.61
N VAL A 64 13.11 -3.35 -5.17
CA VAL A 64 14.13 -3.21 -4.12
C VAL A 64 13.62 -3.76 -2.79
N LEU A 65 12.39 -3.43 -2.39
CA LEU A 65 11.81 -3.87 -1.12
C LEU A 65 11.50 -5.37 -1.11
N ALA A 66 11.11 -5.96 -2.24
CA ALA A 66 10.77 -7.39 -2.32
C ALA A 66 12.01 -8.32 -2.29
N ARG A 67 13.23 -7.80 -2.47
CA ARG A 67 14.44 -8.63 -2.50
C ARG A 67 14.64 -9.40 -1.21
N GLY A 68 14.79 -10.72 -1.33
CA GLY A 68 15.04 -11.59 -0.17
C GLY A 68 13.84 -11.78 0.76
N ILE A 69 12.66 -11.27 0.39
CA ILE A 69 11.38 -11.57 1.05
C ILE A 69 10.73 -12.76 0.34
N ASP A 70 10.17 -13.69 1.10
CA ASP A 70 9.37 -14.79 0.55
C ASP A 70 7.98 -14.28 0.16
N VAL A 71 7.82 -13.92 -1.12
CA VAL A 71 6.55 -13.41 -1.66
C VAL A 71 5.83 -14.53 -2.42
N ARG A 72 4.62 -14.87 -1.96
CA ARG A 72 3.76 -15.89 -2.58
C ARG A 72 2.65 -15.25 -3.40
N CYS A 73 2.82 -15.21 -4.72
CA CYS A 73 1.80 -14.75 -5.66
C CYS A 73 0.73 -15.83 -5.90
N ASN A 74 -0.47 -15.41 -6.33
CA ASN A 74 -1.63 -16.30 -6.56
C ASN A 74 -2.09 -17.07 -5.30
N THR A 75 -1.70 -16.63 -4.12
CA THR A 75 -2.04 -17.23 -2.83
C THR A 75 -3.12 -16.39 -2.14
N VAL A 76 -4.38 -16.56 -2.58
CA VAL A 76 -5.50 -15.75 -2.07
C VAL A 76 -5.91 -16.25 -0.69
N VAL A 77 -5.76 -15.40 0.32
CA VAL A 77 -6.23 -15.66 1.69
C VAL A 77 -7.75 -15.58 1.77
N SER A 78 -8.37 -16.54 2.44
CA SER A 78 -9.83 -16.63 2.64
C SER A 78 -10.24 -16.59 4.12
N HIS A 79 -9.35 -16.98 5.02
CA HIS A 79 -9.64 -17.03 6.46
C HIS A 79 -8.37 -16.79 7.31
N VAL A 80 -8.53 -16.07 8.41
CA VAL A 80 -7.49 -15.81 9.41
C VAL A 80 -8.03 -16.18 10.79
N ASP A 81 -7.50 -17.26 11.38
CA ASP A 81 -7.76 -17.67 12.75
C ASP A 81 -6.64 -17.17 13.67
N TYR A 82 -6.98 -16.22 14.53
CA TYR A 82 -6.09 -15.60 15.50
C TYR A 82 -6.59 -15.78 16.94
N ARG A 83 -7.39 -16.83 17.21
CA ARG A 83 -7.91 -17.14 18.56
C ARG A 83 -6.83 -17.41 19.62
N ARG A 84 -5.56 -17.63 19.23
CA ARG A 84 -4.40 -17.92 20.11
C ARG A 84 -4.77 -18.79 21.33
N LEU A 85 -5.48 -19.89 21.09
CA LEU A 85 -5.83 -20.83 22.14
C LEU A 85 -4.53 -21.45 22.66
N ASP A 86 -4.30 -21.40 23.98
CA ASP A 86 -3.16 -22.04 24.65
C ASP A 86 -1.77 -21.63 24.12
N GLY A 87 -1.64 -20.39 23.63
CA GLY A 87 -0.36 -19.88 23.10
C GLY A 87 -0.08 -20.28 21.65
N SER A 88 -1.09 -20.75 20.91
CA SER A 88 -0.97 -21.15 19.51
C SER A 88 -0.61 -20.01 18.54
N ASP A 89 -0.06 -20.41 17.40
CA ASP A 89 0.15 -19.57 16.22
C ASP A 89 -1.17 -19.05 15.65
N VAL A 90 -1.10 -17.94 14.91
CA VAL A 90 -2.15 -17.52 13.98
C VAL A 90 -2.12 -18.44 12.78
N ILE A 91 -3.29 -18.89 12.32
CA ILE A 91 -3.43 -19.77 11.15
C ILE A 91 -4.11 -19.01 10.02
N VAL A 92 -3.45 -18.95 8.87
CA VAL A 92 -3.97 -18.31 7.66
C VAL A 92 -4.31 -19.38 6.64
N HIS A 93 -5.55 -19.38 6.17
CA HIS A 93 -6.04 -20.31 5.16
C HIS A 93 -6.21 -19.60 3.82
N THR A 94 -5.90 -20.33 2.75
CA THR A 94 -6.09 -19.85 1.39
C THR A 94 -7.30 -20.50 0.73
N THR A 95 -7.78 -19.91 -0.36
CA THR A 95 -8.83 -20.50 -1.21
C THR A 95 -8.41 -21.82 -1.83
N SER A 96 -7.09 -22.07 -1.97
CA SER A 96 -6.55 -23.32 -2.51
C SER A 96 -6.50 -24.47 -1.48
N GLY A 97 -6.78 -24.18 -0.20
CA GLY A 97 -6.70 -25.16 0.90
C GLY A 97 -5.36 -25.18 1.64
N GLU A 98 -4.34 -24.43 1.17
CA GLU A 98 -3.07 -24.27 1.90
C GLU A 98 -3.26 -23.51 3.22
N GLN A 99 -2.40 -23.84 4.19
CA GLN A 99 -2.37 -23.21 5.50
C GLN A 99 -0.96 -22.69 5.83
N PHE A 100 -0.91 -21.50 6.43
CA PHE A 100 0.30 -20.88 6.94
C PHE A 100 0.16 -20.63 8.44
N ARG A 101 1.25 -20.79 9.18
CA ARG A 101 1.32 -20.53 10.63
C ARG A 101 2.36 -19.48 10.93
N ALA A 102 2.03 -18.54 11.81
CA ALA A 102 2.93 -17.49 12.24
C ALA A 102 2.55 -16.95 13.63
N ASP A 103 3.52 -16.40 14.35
CA ASP A 103 3.27 -15.71 15.63
C ASP A 103 2.37 -14.48 15.46
N HIS A 104 2.49 -13.81 14.30
CA HIS A 104 1.83 -12.56 13.99
C HIS A 104 1.45 -12.49 12.51
N VAL A 105 0.35 -11.79 12.20
CA VAL A 105 -0.12 -11.52 10.84
C VAL A 105 -0.43 -10.04 10.71
N VAL A 106 0.07 -9.43 9.64
CA VAL A 106 -0.26 -8.05 9.23
C VAL A 106 -1.18 -8.12 8.02
N VAL A 107 -2.36 -7.52 8.12
CA VAL A 107 -3.34 -7.48 7.03
C VAL A 107 -3.23 -6.13 6.33
N ALA A 108 -2.59 -6.13 5.15
CA ALA A 108 -2.36 -4.94 4.33
C ALA A 108 -3.19 -4.96 3.03
N VAL A 109 -4.39 -5.56 3.06
CA VAL A 109 -5.27 -5.59 1.88
C VAL A 109 -6.00 -4.24 1.70
N PRO A 110 -6.40 -3.87 0.47
CA PRO A 110 -7.16 -2.64 0.24
C PRO A 110 -8.46 -2.59 1.06
N LEU A 111 -8.88 -1.39 1.47
CA LEU A 111 -10.15 -1.19 2.18
C LEU A 111 -11.35 -1.80 1.44
N ALA A 112 -11.36 -1.73 0.11
CA ALA A 112 -12.40 -2.33 -0.72
C ALA A 112 -12.50 -3.86 -0.54
N VAL A 113 -11.38 -4.56 -0.32
CA VAL A 113 -11.34 -6.00 -0.05
C VAL A 113 -11.91 -6.31 1.34
N LEU A 114 -11.57 -5.51 2.35
CA LEU A 114 -12.16 -5.63 3.69
C LEU A 114 -13.68 -5.41 3.65
N LYS A 115 -14.15 -4.42 2.89
CA LYS A 115 -15.58 -4.15 2.69
C LYS A 115 -16.33 -5.27 1.96
N ALA A 116 -15.67 -5.93 1.00
CA ALA A 116 -16.25 -7.07 0.30
C ALA A 116 -16.44 -8.30 1.20
N ASN A 117 -15.84 -8.30 2.40
CA ASN A 117 -15.95 -9.35 3.40
C ASN A 117 -15.62 -10.75 2.84
N VAL A 118 -14.62 -10.81 1.95
CA VAL A 118 -14.15 -12.04 1.30
C VAL A 118 -13.08 -12.79 2.12
N ILE A 119 -12.54 -12.13 3.15
CA ILE A 119 -11.64 -12.72 4.15
C ILE A 119 -12.42 -12.80 5.46
N SER A 120 -12.56 -14.01 5.99
CA SER A 120 -13.18 -14.22 7.30
C SER A 120 -12.12 -14.16 8.41
N PHE A 121 -12.51 -13.58 9.55
CA PHE A 121 -11.65 -13.40 10.72
C PHE A 121 -12.24 -14.14 11.91
N GLU A 122 -11.44 -14.94 12.60
CA GLU A 122 -11.86 -15.65 13.80
C GLU A 122 -10.86 -15.42 14.95
N PRO A 123 -11.27 -14.77 16.05
CA PRO A 123 -12.59 -14.18 16.29
C PRO A 123 -12.93 -13.05 15.29
N PRO A 124 -14.19 -12.62 15.16
CA PRO A 124 -14.52 -11.49 14.30
C PRO A 124 -13.76 -10.21 14.69
N LEU A 125 -13.47 -9.35 13.72
CA LEU A 125 -12.82 -8.07 13.97
C LEU A 125 -13.64 -7.23 14.99
N PRO A 126 -12.98 -6.45 15.87
CA PRO A 126 -13.67 -5.62 16.85
C PRO A 126 -14.70 -4.70 16.21
N ALA A 127 -15.86 -4.53 16.84
CA ALA A 127 -16.98 -3.77 16.29
C ALA A 127 -16.63 -2.31 15.93
N GLN A 128 -15.64 -1.71 16.60
CA GLN A 128 -15.14 -0.38 16.23
C GLN A 128 -14.44 -0.39 14.86
N LEU A 129 -13.60 -1.40 14.59
CA LEU A 129 -12.89 -1.55 13.33
C LEU A 129 -13.86 -1.88 12.20
N THR A 130 -14.79 -2.81 12.43
CA THR A 130 -15.82 -3.15 11.42
C THR A 130 -16.67 -1.94 11.06
N ARG A 131 -17.04 -1.10 12.04
CA ARG A 131 -17.76 0.17 11.76
C ARG A 131 -16.92 1.11 10.90
N ALA A 132 -15.65 1.32 11.24
CA ALA A 132 -14.75 2.18 10.46
C ALA A 132 -14.57 1.66 9.02
N ILE A 133 -14.39 0.35 8.85
CA ILE A 133 -14.31 -0.29 7.53
C ILE A 133 -15.55 0.02 6.71
N CYS A 134 -16.75 -0.09 7.29
CA CYS A 134 -18.00 0.16 6.56
C CYS A 134 -18.21 1.64 6.21
N THR A 135 -17.84 2.57 7.09
CA THR A 135 -18.17 4.01 6.92
C THR A 135 -17.21 4.76 6.01
N VAL A 136 -15.92 4.41 6.00
CA VAL A 136 -14.91 5.13 5.19
C VAL A 136 -15.16 4.86 3.70
N GLY A 137 -15.31 5.92 2.89
CA GLY A 137 -15.52 5.81 1.44
C GLY A 137 -14.33 5.20 0.70
N VAL A 138 -14.58 4.55 -0.44
CA VAL A 138 -13.52 4.10 -1.36
C VAL A 138 -13.60 4.98 -2.60
N GLY A 139 -12.55 5.77 -2.84
CA GLY A 139 -12.43 6.60 -4.04
C GLY A 139 -12.15 5.76 -5.28
N SER A 140 -12.55 6.26 -6.44
CA SER A 140 -12.19 5.70 -7.75
C SER A 140 -11.44 6.75 -8.54
N ALA A 141 -10.40 6.31 -9.25
CA ALA A 141 -9.63 7.14 -10.15
C ALA A 141 -9.42 6.38 -11.47
N ILE A 142 -9.43 7.10 -12.57
CA ILE A 142 -9.14 6.57 -13.90
C ILE A 142 -7.89 7.27 -14.41
N LYS A 143 -6.95 6.50 -14.96
CA LYS A 143 -5.78 7.03 -15.66
C LYS A 143 -5.90 6.67 -17.14
N ILE A 144 -5.80 7.68 -18.01
CA ILE A 144 -5.76 7.52 -19.47
C ILE A 144 -4.35 7.88 -19.92
N VAL A 145 -3.71 6.97 -20.67
CA VAL A 145 -2.39 7.18 -21.24
C VAL A 145 -2.52 7.13 -22.76
N VAL A 146 -2.11 8.22 -23.43
CA VAL A 146 -2.10 8.31 -24.89
C VAL A 146 -0.65 8.50 -25.32
N VAL A 147 -0.16 7.60 -26.17
CA VAL A 147 1.16 7.71 -26.78
C VAL A 147 0.99 8.30 -28.17
N LEU A 148 1.63 9.45 -28.41
CA LEU A 148 1.60 10.13 -29.71
C LEU A 148 2.80 9.69 -30.54
N SER A 149 2.58 9.54 -31.85
CA SER A 149 3.61 9.15 -32.83
C SER A 149 4.60 10.29 -33.15
N SER A 150 4.25 11.52 -32.79
CA SER A 150 5.11 12.70 -32.79
C SER A 150 4.71 13.61 -31.62
N PRO A 151 5.60 14.48 -31.13
CA PRO A 151 5.25 15.49 -30.13
C PRO A 151 4.09 16.38 -30.57
#